data_AF-A0AAV1ER89-F1
#
_entry.id   AF-A0AAV1ER89-F1
#
_cell.length_a   1.000
_cell.length_b   1.000
_cell.length_c   1.000
_cell.angle_alpha   90.00
_cell.angle_beta   90.00
_cell.angle_gamma   90.00
#
_symmetry.space_group_name_H-M   'P 1'
#
loop_
_entity.id
_entity.type
_entity.pdbx_description
1 polymer ?
#
loop_
_entity_poly.entity_id
_entity_poly.type
_entity_poly.pdbx_seq_one_letter_code
_entity_poly.pdbx_strand_id
1 'polypeptide(L)'
;MDAEAPRAAVSWENGTLAPVDHLRSDRADSPTPGLVEGTEPGAGQKSAMFVRAQSFEDLTAESEELIQREAQLDKPIESAEELEVLVGEKSIEEQHNNDVASENRTKEEDVSSEAWRSHRKHVFVLSEAGKPIYSRYGTEEALSSTMGVMMALVSFVEAEKNIIRSIHADGCKVVFLAKSPLVLVGVSRTCQSDKELLRELQYIYYQIVSLLTLTQLNHIFQHKQNYDLRRLLAGSEYLTDNLLHRLDRDPGLLLSAVTCLPLPSSTRDVVSSSLQAAKAKNLVFSILLAGDRLVTLVRKKDQFLHHIDLNLVFNLVGSSSSFREGEGWTPICLPKFNTAGFFHAHISYLEPASDLCLILVSTDREDFFNMSDCKQRFLERLNKRSAYQSLKEALKCPSYSVEQVGIPELRHFLYKSKSSGLYTSPAYPVVYQTDEEQERLMGLYQDLHSRLHHPTRPLRSLYRCTESENLMAWVTSGFELYLCFSPLGTKALAVSAVTKLLKWIRKEEDRLFILSPLTY
;
A
#
# COMPACT_ATOMS: atom_id res chain seq x y z
N MET A 1 -16.27 18.69 -70.46
CA MET A 1 -17.65 18.48 -70.00
C MET A 1 -17.91 16.99 -70.09
N ASP A 2 -18.75 16.49 -69.19
CA ASP A 2 -18.96 15.06 -68.92
C ASP A 2 -17.70 14.30 -68.49
N ALA A 3 -17.90 13.07 -68.02
CA ALA A 3 -17.07 12.45 -66.98
C ALA A 3 -16.52 11.08 -67.39
N GLU A 4 -15.53 10.58 -66.65
CA GLU A 4 -15.47 9.16 -66.22
C GLU A 4 -14.36 8.92 -65.16
N ALA A 5 -14.36 7.71 -64.60
CA ALA A 5 -13.37 7.17 -63.66
C ALA A 5 -13.22 5.65 -63.98
N PRO A 6 -12.60 4.81 -63.14
CA PRO A 6 -11.32 4.89 -62.43
C PRO A 6 -10.32 3.82 -62.98
N ARG A 7 -9.18 3.55 -62.31
CA ARG A 7 -8.71 2.15 -62.10
C ARG A 7 -7.46 1.95 -61.21
N ALA A 8 -7.59 0.95 -60.33
CA ALA A 8 -6.64 -0.12 -59.95
C ALA A 8 -5.25 0.20 -59.35
N ALA A 9 -4.79 -0.72 -58.51
CA ALA A 9 -3.50 -0.71 -57.82
C ALA A 9 -2.63 -1.92 -58.22
N VAL A 10 -1.32 -1.88 -57.90
CA VAL A 10 -0.38 -3.01 -57.99
C VAL A 10 0.56 -2.97 -56.78
N SER A 11 0.93 -4.15 -56.25
CA SER A 11 1.83 -4.37 -55.11
C SER A 11 3.30 -4.46 -55.50
N TRP A 12 4.21 -4.41 -54.53
CA TRP A 12 5.64 -4.70 -54.70
C TRP A 12 6.16 -5.58 -53.57
N GLU A 13 7.04 -6.54 -53.92
CA GLU A 13 7.69 -7.46 -52.98
C GLU A 13 9.19 -7.17 -52.80
N ASN A 14 9.67 -7.39 -51.57
CA ASN A 14 10.99 -7.87 -51.14
C ASN A 14 12.24 -7.68 -52.02
N GLY A 15 13.26 -7.02 -51.44
CA GLY A 15 14.68 -7.15 -51.78
C GLY A 15 15.48 -5.88 -51.52
N THR A 16 16.76 -5.88 -51.11
CA THR A 16 17.65 -6.97 -50.61
C THR A 16 18.73 -6.33 -49.72
N LEU A 17 19.27 -7.04 -48.72
CA LEU A 17 20.31 -6.52 -47.82
C LEU A 17 21.69 -6.37 -48.49
N ALA A 18 22.31 -5.19 -48.35
CA ALA A 18 23.75 -4.94 -48.58
C ALA A 18 24.23 -3.77 -47.68
N PRO A 19 25.53 -3.67 -47.32
CA PRO A 19 25.90 -3.15 -46.00
C PRO A 19 26.63 -1.79 -45.94
N VAL A 20 26.80 -1.36 -44.69
CA VAL A 20 27.57 -0.24 -44.13
C VAL A 20 28.92 0.03 -44.81
N ASP A 21 29.28 1.32 -44.92
CA ASP A 21 30.69 1.75 -44.84
C ASP A 21 30.81 3.06 -44.01
N HIS A 22 32.04 3.38 -43.60
CA HIS A 22 32.36 4.44 -42.62
C HIS A 22 32.44 5.86 -43.22
N LEU A 23 32.21 6.88 -42.37
CA LEU A 23 33.02 8.11 -42.33
C LEU A 23 32.87 8.82 -40.97
N ARG A 24 33.70 9.85 -40.72
CA ARG A 24 33.94 10.45 -39.39
C ARG A 24 34.30 11.94 -39.54
N SER A 25 34.04 12.75 -38.51
CA SER A 25 34.25 14.22 -38.48
C SER A 25 33.21 14.99 -39.34
N ASP A 26 32.80 16.23 -39.03
CA ASP A 26 33.50 17.31 -38.31
C ASP A 26 32.68 18.04 -37.22
N ARG A 27 33.39 18.84 -36.42
CA ARG A 27 32.83 19.85 -35.51
C ARG A 27 32.77 21.22 -36.17
N ALA A 28 31.80 22.03 -35.76
CA ALA A 28 31.87 23.49 -35.80
C ALA A 28 31.47 24.01 -34.40
N ASP A 29 32.19 25.01 -33.88
CA ASP A 29 32.15 25.38 -32.47
C ASP A 29 31.33 26.64 -32.16
N SER A 30 30.82 26.68 -30.92
CA SER A 30 30.54 27.89 -30.12
C SER A 30 29.31 28.76 -30.50
N PRO A 31 28.89 29.72 -29.65
CA PRO A 31 29.33 29.98 -28.27
C PRO A 31 28.19 29.96 -27.22
N THR A 32 28.49 29.44 -26.02
CA THR A 32 27.77 29.80 -24.78
C THR A 32 28.42 31.06 -24.18
N PRO A 33 27.62 31.94 -23.57
CA PRO A 33 27.90 32.28 -22.17
C PRO A 33 26.61 32.38 -21.31
N GLY A 34 26.61 32.06 -20.02
CA GLY A 34 27.72 31.55 -19.21
C GLY A 34 27.30 31.32 -17.75
N LEU A 35 28.10 30.48 -17.06
CA LEU A 35 28.12 30.04 -15.66
C LEU A 35 27.66 31.10 -14.62
N VAL A 36 27.13 30.73 -13.44
CA VAL A 36 27.70 29.84 -12.39
C VAL A 36 26.61 28.87 -11.90
N GLU A 37 26.75 27.54 -12.01
CA GLU A 37 27.46 26.60 -11.09
C GLU A 37 26.98 26.68 -9.62
N GLY A 38 26.75 25.57 -8.89
CA GLY A 38 26.78 24.13 -9.18
C GLY A 38 26.28 23.35 -7.94
N THR A 39 26.17 22.02 -7.89
CA THR A 39 26.55 20.96 -8.85
C THR A 39 25.64 19.73 -8.70
N GLU A 40 25.12 19.20 -9.81
CA GLU A 40 24.67 17.79 -9.96
C GLU A 40 25.87 16.94 -10.48
N PRO A 41 25.76 15.80 -11.21
CA PRO A 41 24.64 14.85 -11.43
C PRO A 41 25.02 13.34 -11.38
N GLY A 42 24.00 12.47 -11.55
CA GLY A 42 24.06 11.50 -12.66
C GLY A 42 24.22 9.99 -12.38
N ALA A 43 23.09 9.29 -12.29
CA ALA A 43 22.89 7.91 -12.79
C ALA A 43 21.37 7.65 -12.91
N GLY A 44 20.84 6.83 -13.83
CA GLY A 44 21.52 6.00 -14.84
C GLY A 44 20.65 4.86 -15.41
N GLN A 45 19.44 4.65 -14.87
CA GLN A 45 18.42 3.63 -15.21
C GLN A 45 18.79 2.59 -16.30
N LYS A 46 19.47 1.52 -15.90
CA LYS A 46 19.23 0.13 -16.34
C LYS A 46 19.80 -0.84 -15.30
N SER A 47 18.94 -1.31 -14.40
CA SER A 47 18.98 -2.69 -13.92
C SER A 47 17.61 -3.11 -13.37
N ALA A 48 17.14 -4.29 -13.75
CA ALA A 48 16.03 -4.93 -13.05
C ALA A 48 16.61 -5.64 -11.82
N MET A 49 16.29 -5.18 -10.60
CA MET A 49 16.80 -5.81 -9.39
C MET A 49 16.22 -7.22 -9.21
N PHE A 50 17.04 -8.22 -9.51
CA PHE A 50 16.82 -9.61 -9.14
C PHE A 50 16.92 -9.77 -7.61
N VAL A 51 15.86 -9.41 -6.89
CA VAL A 51 15.75 -9.67 -5.45
C VAL A 51 15.52 -11.16 -5.21
N ARG A 52 16.62 -11.91 -5.19
CA ARG A 52 16.72 -13.20 -4.51
C ARG A 52 16.76 -12.92 -3.00
N ALA A 53 16.10 -13.75 -2.19
CA ALA A 53 16.23 -13.62 -0.75
C ALA A 53 17.67 -13.96 -0.33
N GLN A 54 18.43 -12.92 0.06
CA GLN A 54 19.79 -13.04 0.61
C GLN A 54 19.75 -13.58 2.04
N SER A 55 20.81 -14.28 2.42
CA SER A 55 21.08 -14.69 3.81
C SER A 55 21.43 -13.47 4.67
N PHE A 56 21.26 -13.58 5.99
CA PHE A 56 21.75 -12.56 6.93
C PHE A 56 23.27 -12.34 6.83
N GLU A 57 24.02 -13.34 6.34
CA GLU A 57 25.48 -13.28 6.19
C GLU A 57 25.89 -12.36 5.03
N ASP A 58 25.15 -12.37 3.91
CA ASP A 58 25.41 -11.53 2.72
C ASP A 58 25.36 -10.02 3.07
N LEU A 59 24.42 -9.63 3.94
CA LEU A 59 24.20 -8.25 4.41
C LEU A 59 25.36 -7.66 5.24
N THR A 60 26.47 -8.40 5.40
CA THR A 60 27.72 -7.90 6.00
C THR A 60 28.86 -7.72 5.02
N ALA A 61 28.73 -8.22 3.77
CA ALA A 61 29.73 -8.07 2.71
C ALA A 61 29.55 -6.78 1.87
N GLU A 62 28.34 -6.24 1.78
CA GLU A 62 27.96 -5.09 0.93
C GLU A 62 28.49 -3.71 1.42
N SER A 63 29.73 -3.66 1.91
CA SER A 63 30.40 -2.41 2.32
C SER A 63 31.61 -2.01 1.47
N GLU A 64 32.06 -2.87 0.54
CA GLU A 64 33.28 -2.62 -0.27
C GLU A 64 33.08 -2.61 -1.80
N GLU A 65 32.00 -3.21 -2.35
CA GLU A 65 31.80 -3.33 -3.80
C GLU A 65 30.68 -2.43 -4.37
N LEU A 66 30.95 -1.12 -4.49
CA LEU A 66 30.10 -0.16 -5.20
C LEU A 66 30.89 0.70 -6.21
N ILE A 67 31.53 0.05 -7.18
CA ILE A 67 32.23 0.71 -8.30
C ILE A 67 31.84 0.02 -9.62
N GLN A 68 31.32 0.83 -10.57
CA GLN A 68 30.82 0.45 -11.93
C GLN A 68 29.46 -0.28 -11.96
N ARG A 69 28.52 -0.01 -12.88
CA ARG A 69 28.09 1.20 -13.63
C ARG A 69 26.81 0.84 -14.44
N GLU A 70 25.79 1.71 -14.49
CA GLU A 70 24.60 1.52 -15.35
C GLU A 70 24.78 2.09 -16.78
N ALA A 71 23.89 1.73 -17.73
CA ALA A 71 23.21 2.70 -18.63
C ALA A 71 22.14 2.09 -19.59
N GLN A 72 20.88 2.55 -19.46
CA GLN A 72 19.86 3.04 -20.45
C GLN A 72 19.68 2.43 -21.87
N LEU A 73 18.59 2.65 -22.66
CA LEU A 73 17.10 2.60 -22.49
C LEU A 73 16.57 1.81 -23.76
N ASP A 74 15.48 2.00 -24.55
CA ASP A 74 14.18 2.74 -24.50
C ASP A 74 13.15 2.18 -25.55
N LYS A 75 11.83 2.44 -25.35
CA LYS A 75 10.65 2.72 -26.27
C LYS A 75 10.47 2.13 -27.72
N PRO A 76 9.30 2.32 -28.43
CA PRO A 76 8.01 3.00 -28.10
C PRO A 76 6.71 2.12 -28.24
N ILE A 77 5.52 2.74 -28.33
CA ILE A 77 4.14 2.19 -28.21
C ILE A 77 3.21 2.87 -29.26
N GLU A 78 2.07 2.26 -29.63
CA GLU A 78 0.94 2.94 -30.33
C GLU A 78 -0.48 2.53 -29.80
N SER A 79 -1.53 3.20 -30.29
CA SER A 79 -2.94 3.27 -29.80
C SER A 79 -3.76 1.96 -29.93
N ALA A 80 -4.85 1.67 -29.19
CA ALA A 80 -5.83 2.42 -28.38
C ALA A 80 -7.10 2.91 -29.13
N GLU A 81 -8.22 2.19 -28.95
CA GLU A 81 -9.60 2.58 -29.32
C GLU A 81 -10.63 1.80 -28.44
N GLU A 82 -11.93 2.00 -28.66
CA GLU A 82 -13.09 1.38 -27.95
C GLU A 82 -13.26 1.68 -26.44
N LEU A 83 -14.18 2.61 -26.11
CA LEU A 83 -14.46 3.04 -24.73
C LEU A 83 -15.92 3.53 -24.52
N GLU A 84 -16.93 2.72 -24.90
CA GLU A 84 -18.35 3.13 -24.79
C GLU A 84 -19.34 2.00 -24.43
N VAL A 85 -18.94 1.10 -23.51
CA VAL A 85 -19.84 0.12 -22.84
C VAL A 85 -19.50 0.05 -21.35
N LEU A 86 -20.43 -0.45 -20.52
CA LEU A 86 -20.29 -0.72 -19.08
C LEU A 86 -20.53 0.47 -18.11
N VAL A 87 -21.65 1.17 -18.27
CA VAL A 87 -22.41 1.69 -17.12
C VAL A 87 -23.78 1.04 -17.12
N GLY A 88 -23.91 -0.08 -16.40
CA GLY A 88 -25.16 -0.83 -16.25
C GLY A 88 -25.77 -0.57 -14.89
N GLU A 89 -26.70 0.39 -14.79
CA GLU A 89 -27.42 0.69 -13.55
C GLU A 89 -28.31 -0.49 -13.13
N LYS A 90 -28.21 -0.91 -11.86
CA LYS A 90 -29.31 -1.53 -11.11
C LYS A 90 -29.25 -1.15 -9.65
N SER A 91 -30.27 -0.42 -9.21
CA SER A 91 -30.54 -0.11 -7.80
C SER A 91 -30.84 -1.39 -7.01
N ILE A 92 -30.40 -1.45 -5.76
CA ILE A 92 -30.82 -2.45 -4.77
C ILE A 92 -31.26 -1.67 -3.53
N GLU A 93 -32.47 -1.95 -3.06
CA GLU A 93 -33.06 -1.28 -1.90
C GLU A 93 -32.61 -1.94 -0.58
N GLU A 94 -32.38 -1.14 0.45
CA GLU A 94 -31.78 -1.61 1.71
C GLU A 94 -32.78 -2.24 2.68
N GLN A 95 -32.38 -3.35 3.32
CA GLN A 95 -32.90 -3.77 4.61
C GLN A 95 -31.75 -4.19 5.52
N HIS A 96 -31.11 -3.21 6.17
CA HIS A 96 -30.07 -3.42 7.17
C HIS A 96 -30.66 -3.75 8.54
N ASN A 97 -30.00 -4.64 9.28
CA ASN A 97 -30.23 -4.85 10.71
C ASN A 97 -28.89 -5.26 11.35
N ASN A 98 -28.42 -4.46 12.31
CA ASN A 98 -27.26 -4.55 13.23
C ASN A 98 -26.26 -5.73 13.02
N ASP A 99 -24.94 -5.50 13.04
CA ASP A 99 -24.27 -4.93 14.23
C ASP A 99 -22.84 -4.37 13.99
N VAL A 100 -22.32 -3.62 14.97
CA VAL A 100 -20.94 -3.07 15.12
C VAL A 100 -20.48 -1.98 14.12
N ALA A 101 -20.73 -0.73 14.53
CA ALA A 101 -19.79 0.39 14.43
C ALA A 101 -19.18 0.75 13.04
N SER A 102 -20.04 1.10 12.08
CA SER A 102 -19.83 2.40 11.44
C SER A 102 -20.20 3.50 12.45
N GLU A 103 -19.31 4.45 12.74
CA GLU A 103 -19.78 5.76 13.18
C GLU A 103 -20.58 6.34 12.01
N ASN A 104 -21.91 6.41 12.18
CA ASN A 104 -22.80 6.95 11.16
C ASN A 104 -22.35 8.38 10.79
N ARG A 105 -22.71 8.83 9.58
CA ARG A 105 -22.79 10.26 9.23
C ARG A 105 -23.96 10.95 9.96
N THR A 106 -24.10 10.68 11.27
CA THR A 106 -25.17 11.19 12.13
C THR A 106 -24.92 12.65 12.50
N LYS A 107 -25.75 13.52 11.90
CA LYS A 107 -25.77 14.99 12.01
C LYS A 107 -24.79 15.68 11.06
N GLU A 108 -25.21 16.87 10.63
CA GLU A 108 -24.45 17.80 9.80
C GLU A 108 -23.37 18.48 10.66
N GLU A 109 -22.34 17.73 11.05
CA GLU A 109 -21.19 18.26 11.77
C GLU A 109 -20.40 19.22 10.87
N ASP A 110 -20.47 20.52 11.17
CA ASP A 110 -19.80 21.58 10.43
C ASP A 110 -18.71 22.27 11.26
N VAL A 111 -18.06 23.28 10.68
CA VAL A 111 -17.02 24.08 11.35
C VAL A 111 -17.56 24.92 12.51
N SER A 112 -18.88 25.15 12.63
CA SER A 112 -19.47 25.76 13.83
C SER A 112 -19.58 24.80 15.01
N SER A 113 -19.79 23.51 14.75
CA SER A 113 -20.04 22.51 15.78
C SER A 113 -18.82 22.17 16.65
N GLU A 114 -19.04 22.03 17.96
CA GLU A 114 -17.98 21.68 18.92
C GLU A 114 -17.53 20.23 18.76
N ALA A 115 -18.45 19.32 18.43
CA ALA A 115 -18.15 17.92 18.16
C ALA A 115 -17.15 17.76 17.00
N TRP A 116 -17.40 18.41 15.85
CA TRP A 116 -16.46 18.43 14.73
C TRP A 116 -15.10 18.97 15.17
N ARG A 117 -15.09 20.10 15.89
CA ARG A 117 -13.86 20.72 16.42
C ARG A 117 -13.13 19.88 17.46
N SER A 118 -13.77 18.87 18.06
CA SER A 118 -13.15 17.99 19.07
C SER A 118 -12.32 16.86 18.45
N HIS A 119 -12.60 16.49 17.19
CA HIS A 119 -11.89 15.41 16.49
C HIS A 119 -10.38 15.65 16.47
N ARG A 120 -9.61 14.60 16.76
CA ARG A 120 -8.15 14.66 16.92
C ARG A 120 -7.42 14.80 15.58
N LYS A 121 -8.05 14.37 14.49
CA LYS A 121 -7.53 14.42 13.12
C LYS A 121 -8.67 14.50 12.10
N HIS A 122 -8.56 15.42 11.15
CA HIS A 122 -9.41 15.50 9.96
C HIS A 122 -8.60 15.20 8.71
N VAL A 123 -9.29 14.72 7.67
CA VAL A 123 -8.74 14.48 6.34
C VAL A 123 -9.73 15.02 5.31
N PHE A 124 -9.20 15.74 4.33
CA PHE A 124 -9.95 16.34 3.24
C PHE A 124 -9.30 15.98 1.90
N VAL A 125 -10.13 15.66 0.91
CA VAL A 125 -9.72 15.46 -0.49
C VAL A 125 -10.53 16.39 -1.37
N LEU A 126 -9.86 17.05 -2.30
CA LEU A 126 -10.45 18.05 -3.19
C LEU A 126 -9.69 18.09 -4.54
N SER A 127 -10.31 18.64 -5.57
CA SER A 127 -9.65 18.86 -6.86
C SER A 127 -8.82 20.15 -6.88
N GLU A 128 -7.94 20.30 -7.87
CA GLU A 128 -7.25 21.56 -8.17
C GLU A 128 -8.21 22.73 -8.46
N ALA A 129 -9.47 22.45 -8.85
CA ALA A 129 -10.53 23.45 -8.99
C ALA A 129 -11.23 23.80 -7.66
N GLY A 130 -10.73 23.32 -6.52
CA GLY A 130 -11.29 23.57 -5.18
C GLY A 130 -12.61 22.87 -4.89
N LYS A 131 -13.01 21.87 -5.71
CA LYS A 131 -14.23 21.11 -5.44
C LYS A 131 -13.98 20.07 -4.36
N PRO A 132 -14.83 19.97 -3.33
CA PRO A 132 -14.70 18.92 -2.30
C PRO A 132 -14.98 17.55 -2.92
N ILE A 133 -14.23 16.53 -2.51
CA ILE A 133 -14.33 15.15 -2.99
C ILE A 133 -14.57 14.17 -1.83
N TYR A 134 -13.94 14.40 -0.68
CA TYR A 134 -14.15 13.58 0.52
C TYR A 134 -13.79 14.37 1.79
N SER A 135 -14.56 14.17 2.86
CA SER A 135 -14.19 14.55 4.24
C SER A 135 -14.35 13.36 5.20
N ARG A 136 -13.41 13.19 6.14
CA ARG A 136 -13.52 12.18 7.22
C ARG A 136 -14.66 12.47 8.20
N TYR A 137 -14.96 13.74 8.45
CA TYR A 137 -15.97 14.20 9.40
C TYR A 137 -16.69 15.42 8.84
N GLY A 138 -18.02 15.46 8.93
CA GLY A 138 -18.86 16.47 8.28
C GLY A 138 -19.03 16.25 6.77
N THR A 139 -20.00 16.94 6.15
CA THR A 139 -20.29 16.78 4.71
C THR A 139 -19.40 17.65 3.83
N GLU A 140 -19.16 17.18 2.60
CA GLU A 140 -18.43 17.90 1.56
C GLU A 140 -19.05 19.28 1.25
N GLU A 141 -20.37 19.37 1.23
CA GLU A 141 -21.14 20.62 1.07
C GLU A 141 -20.85 21.62 2.20
N ALA A 142 -20.98 21.22 3.47
CA ALA A 142 -20.81 22.10 4.62
C ALA A 142 -19.37 22.62 4.75
N LEU A 143 -18.40 21.81 4.34
CA LEU A 143 -16.96 22.10 4.46
C LEU A 143 -16.34 22.72 3.20
N SER A 144 -17.13 22.87 2.13
CA SER A 144 -16.72 23.44 0.83
C SER A 144 -16.01 24.79 0.96
N SER A 145 -16.49 25.69 1.82
CA SER A 145 -15.86 26.98 2.10
C SER A 145 -14.45 26.86 2.70
N THR A 146 -14.24 25.87 3.56
CA THR A 146 -12.95 25.60 4.21
C THR A 146 -11.97 24.93 3.25
N MET A 147 -12.45 24.00 2.42
CA MET A 147 -11.66 23.42 1.33
C MET A 147 -11.25 24.47 0.27
N GLY A 148 -12.12 25.46 0.00
CA GLY A 148 -11.78 26.61 -0.85
C GLY A 148 -10.63 27.47 -0.28
N VAL A 149 -10.62 27.71 1.03
CA VAL A 149 -9.49 28.38 1.72
C VAL A 149 -8.21 27.53 1.64
N MET A 150 -8.31 26.21 1.77
CA MET A 150 -7.15 25.31 1.61
C MET A 150 -6.55 25.41 0.21
N MET A 151 -7.35 25.46 -0.87
CA MET A 151 -6.81 25.71 -2.21
C MET A 151 -6.19 27.09 -2.36
N ALA A 152 -6.82 28.13 -1.80
CA ALA A 152 -6.26 29.49 -1.88
C ALA A 152 -4.83 29.54 -1.29
N LEU A 153 -4.57 28.80 -0.22
CA LEU A 153 -3.22 28.66 0.35
C LEU A 153 -2.26 27.86 -0.56
N VAL A 154 -2.72 26.78 -1.20
CA VAL A 154 -1.91 25.99 -2.15
C VAL A 154 -1.53 26.85 -3.37
N SER A 155 -2.53 27.43 -4.06
CA SER A 155 -2.33 28.21 -5.27
C SER A 155 -1.56 29.51 -5.03
N PHE A 156 -1.65 30.11 -3.84
CA PHE A 156 -0.82 31.26 -3.47
C PHE A 156 0.68 30.90 -3.43
N VAL A 157 1.03 29.78 -2.79
CA VAL A 157 2.44 29.31 -2.71
C VAL A 157 2.93 28.77 -4.05
N GLU A 158 2.05 28.17 -4.85
CA GLU A 158 2.35 27.70 -6.20
C GLU A 158 2.63 28.84 -7.20
N ALA A 159 1.99 30.01 -7.03
CA ALA A 159 2.28 31.20 -7.82
C ALA A 159 3.73 31.70 -7.66
N GLU A 160 4.35 31.45 -6.51
CA GLU A 160 5.78 31.70 -6.25
C GLU A 160 6.70 30.56 -6.76
N LYS A 161 6.15 29.59 -7.50
CA LYS A 161 6.81 28.34 -7.96
C LYS A 161 7.32 27.46 -6.81
N ASN A 162 6.66 27.54 -5.65
CA ASN A 162 6.97 26.77 -4.46
C ASN A 162 5.83 25.77 -4.16
N ILE A 163 6.03 24.85 -3.23
CA ILE A 163 5.02 23.84 -2.86
C ILE A 163 4.80 23.89 -1.35
N ILE A 164 3.57 24.20 -0.93
CA ILE A 164 3.18 24.13 0.48
C ILE A 164 3.24 22.67 0.95
N ARG A 165 3.91 22.43 2.08
CA ARG A 165 4.10 21.08 2.66
C ARG A 165 3.35 20.93 3.97
N SER A 166 3.51 21.89 4.87
CA SER A 166 2.79 21.92 6.14
C SER A 166 2.72 23.32 6.73
N ILE A 167 1.76 23.51 7.64
CA ILE A 167 1.59 24.67 8.52
C ILE A 167 1.51 24.12 9.95
N HIS A 168 2.20 24.75 10.90
CA HIS A 168 2.13 24.41 12.33
C HIS A 168 1.65 25.63 13.10
N ALA A 169 0.57 25.48 13.89
CA ALA A 169 0.00 26.54 14.72
C ALA A 169 -0.73 25.93 15.92
N ASP A 170 -0.51 26.47 17.12
CA ASP A 170 -1.24 26.13 18.36
C ASP A 170 -1.38 24.62 18.66
N GLY A 171 -0.31 23.86 18.44
CA GLY A 171 -0.27 22.40 18.61
C GLY A 171 -0.96 21.59 17.50
N CYS A 172 -1.62 22.27 16.55
CA CYS A 172 -2.19 21.70 15.34
C CYS A 172 -1.15 21.68 14.20
N LYS A 173 -1.23 20.66 13.36
CA LYS A 173 -0.44 20.50 12.13
C LYS A 173 -1.38 20.31 10.95
N VAL A 174 -1.24 21.15 9.94
CA VAL A 174 -1.87 20.97 8.63
C VAL A 174 -0.80 20.48 7.68
N VAL A 175 -1.04 19.37 6.98
CA VAL A 175 -0.10 18.77 6.02
C VAL A 175 -0.78 18.65 4.67
N PHE A 176 -0.09 19.06 3.61
CA PHE A 176 -0.60 19.14 2.25
C PHE A 176 0.08 18.10 1.35
N LEU A 177 -0.71 17.45 0.51
CA LEU A 177 -0.26 16.56 -0.56
C LEU A 177 -0.94 16.99 -1.86
N ALA A 178 -0.28 17.86 -2.62
CA ALA A 178 -0.63 18.12 -4.02
C ALA A 178 -0.15 16.95 -4.89
N LYS A 179 -1.06 16.35 -5.65
CA LYS A 179 -0.84 15.29 -6.65
C LYS A 179 -1.89 15.43 -7.74
N SER A 180 -1.59 16.26 -8.75
CA SER A 180 -2.49 16.56 -9.86
C SER A 180 -3.24 15.33 -10.40
N PRO A 181 -4.57 15.39 -10.58
CA PRO A 181 -5.45 16.56 -10.46
C PRO A 181 -6.05 16.79 -9.04
N LEU A 182 -5.47 16.17 -8.01
CA LEU A 182 -5.99 16.16 -6.64
C LEU A 182 -5.08 16.90 -5.64
N VAL A 183 -5.71 17.51 -4.64
CA VAL A 183 -5.07 18.00 -3.43
C VAL A 183 -5.69 17.29 -2.23
N LEU A 184 -4.84 16.79 -1.34
CA LEU A 184 -5.25 16.15 -0.08
C LEU A 184 -4.65 16.92 1.09
N VAL A 185 -5.44 17.13 2.14
CA VAL A 185 -5.06 17.90 3.32
C VAL A 185 -5.39 17.11 4.59
N GLY A 186 -4.38 16.91 5.44
CA GLY A 186 -4.52 16.28 6.75
C GLY A 186 -4.33 17.32 7.85
N VAL A 187 -5.31 17.46 8.74
CA VAL A 187 -5.25 18.36 9.90
C VAL A 187 -5.19 17.50 11.15
N SER A 188 -4.18 17.65 12.01
CA SER A 188 -4.01 16.80 13.19
C SER A 188 -3.52 17.56 14.42
N ARG A 189 -4.07 17.21 15.58
CA ARG A 189 -3.58 17.62 16.91
C ARG A 189 -2.88 16.46 17.65
N THR A 190 -2.53 15.38 16.96
CA THR A 190 -1.82 14.23 17.54
C THR A 190 -0.30 14.44 17.56
N CYS A 191 0.43 13.54 18.22
CA CYS A 191 1.90 13.56 18.22
C CYS A 191 2.53 13.18 16.87
N GLN A 192 1.74 12.74 15.88
CA GLN A 192 2.20 12.29 14.56
C GLN A 192 3.04 13.36 13.85
N SER A 193 4.08 12.96 13.16
CA SER A 193 4.92 13.86 12.35
C SER A 193 4.32 14.11 10.97
N ASP A 194 4.77 15.20 10.36
CA ASP A 194 4.45 15.58 8.98
C ASP A 194 4.70 14.42 7.99
N LYS A 195 5.71 13.57 8.23
CA LYS A 195 6.00 12.38 7.42
C LYS A 195 4.97 11.27 7.59
N GLU A 196 4.43 11.05 8.78
CA GLU A 196 3.37 10.06 8.99
C GLU A 196 2.06 10.54 8.38
N LEU A 197 1.66 11.78 8.65
CA LEU A 197 0.46 12.39 8.03
C LEU A 197 0.57 12.41 6.50
N LEU A 198 1.74 12.75 5.93
CA LEU A 198 1.97 12.67 4.49
C LEU A 198 1.87 11.22 3.94
N ARG A 199 2.22 10.20 4.74
CA ARG A 199 2.03 8.79 4.36
C ARG A 199 0.55 8.41 4.39
N GLU A 200 -0.21 8.86 5.38
CA GLU A 200 -1.67 8.66 5.42
C GLU A 200 -2.33 9.26 4.17
N LEU A 201 -2.04 10.52 3.85
CA LEU A 201 -2.52 11.18 2.63
C LEU A 201 -2.09 10.44 1.35
N GLN A 202 -0.90 9.82 1.33
CA GLN A 202 -0.51 8.95 0.22
C GLN A 202 -1.35 7.68 0.14
N TYR A 203 -1.68 7.02 1.26
CA TYR A 203 -2.59 5.87 1.29
C TYR A 203 -4.00 6.23 0.79
N ILE A 204 -4.56 7.36 1.23
CA ILE A 204 -5.88 7.86 0.77
C ILE A 204 -5.86 8.16 -0.74
N TYR A 205 -4.82 8.86 -1.23
CA TYR A 205 -4.64 9.08 -2.67
C TYR A 205 -4.59 7.75 -3.45
N TYR A 206 -3.87 6.75 -2.93
CA TYR A 206 -3.80 5.44 -3.58
C TYR A 206 -5.11 4.65 -3.47
N GLN A 207 -5.92 4.82 -2.42
CA GLN A 207 -7.28 4.25 -2.35
C GLN A 207 -8.16 4.80 -3.48
N ILE A 208 -8.14 6.11 -3.74
CA ILE A 208 -8.87 6.73 -4.87
C ILE A 208 -8.33 6.21 -6.22
N VAL A 209 -7.01 6.12 -6.40
CA VAL A 209 -6.41 5.58 -7.62
C VAL A 209 -6.69 4.08 -7.79
N SER A 210 -6.87 3.30 -6.72
CA SER A 210 -7.25 1.88 -6.82
C SER A 210 -8.66 1.66 -7.38
N LEU A 211 -9.54 2.65 -7.21
CA LEU A 211 -10.93 2.65 -7.68
C LEU A 211 -11.11 3.18 -9.11
N LEU A 212 -10.28 4.16 -9.53
CA LEU A 212 -10.45 4.86 -10.82
C LEU A 212 -9.29 4.70 -11.82
N THR A 213 -8.12 4.20 -11.41
CA THR A 213 -6.82 4.38 -12.12
C THR A 213 -6.38 5.84 -12.22
N LEU A 214 -5.08 6.06 -12.42
CA LEU A 214 -4.53 7.39 -12.72
C LEU A 214 -4.87 7.83 -14.15
N THR A 215 -5.04 6.90 -15.09
CA THR A 215 -5.36 7.21 -16.49
C THR A 215 -6.74 7.85 -16.61
N GLN A 216 -7.79 7.23 -16.03
CA GLN A 216 -9.14 7.83 -16.09
C GLN A 216 -9.18 9.13 -15.29
N LEU A 217 -8.56 9.17 -14.10
CA LEU A 217 -8.49 10.39 -13.28
C LEU A 217 -7.89 11.57 -14.05
N ASN A 218 -6.74 11.37 -14.72
CA ASN A 218 -6.12 12.41 -15.55
C ASN A 218 -7.00 12.78 -16.75
N HIS A 219 -7.54 11.80 -17.48
CA HIS A 219 -8.40 12.02 -18.64
C HIS A 219 -9.67 12.82 -18.29
N ILE A 220 -10.32 12.50 -17.17
CA ILE A 220 -11.50 13.23 -16.66
C ILE A 220 -11.18 14.69 -16.44
N PHE A 221 -10.10 15.02 -15.72
CA PHE A 221 -9.76 16.41 -15.42
C PHE A 221 -9.14 17.17 -16.60
N GLN A 222 -8.47 16.49 -17.54
CA GLN A 222 -8.01 17.07 -18.80
C GLN A 222 -9.18 17.54 -19.68
N HIS A 223 -10.22 16.72 -19.83
CA HIS A 223 -11.40 17.09 -20.64
C HIS A 223 -12.43 17.93 -19.87
N LYS A 224 -12.51 17.77 -18.54
CA LYS A 224 -13.51 18.42 -17.67
C LYS A 224 -12.87 18.78 -16.31
N GLN A 225 -12.03 19.82 -16.30
CA GLN A 225 -11.39 20.35 -15.07
C GLN A 225 -12.38 20.59 -13.91
N ASN A 226 -13.62 20.98 -14.23
CA ASN A 226 -14.70 21.22 -13.28
C ASN A 226 -15.63 20.01 -13.05
N TYR A 227 -15.18 18.77 -13.30
CA TYR A 227 -15.94 17.56 -12.99
C TYR A 227 -16.15 17.39 -11.47
N ASP A 228 -17.23 16.72 -11.08
CA ASP A 228 -17.52 16.38 -9.67
C ASP A 228 -17.19 14.89 -9.45
N LEU A 229 -15.97 14.62 -8.97
CA LEU A 229 -15.42 13.26 -8.88
C LEU A 229 -16.23 12.34 -7.95
N ARG A 230 -16.99 12.91 -7.01
CA ARG A 230 -17.86 12.18 -6.09
C ARG A 230 -18.86 11.28 -6.82
N ARG A 231 -19.28 11.68 -8.02
CA ARG A 231 -20.17 10.90 -8.90
C ARG A 231 -19.59 9.55 -9.37
N LEU A 232 -18.27 9.36 -9.28
CA LEU A 232 -17.57 8.11 -9.60
C LEU A 232 -17.05 7.38 -8.34
N LEU A 233 -17.15 8.01 -7.17
CA LEU A 233 -16.74 7.44 -5.88
C LEU A 233 -17.94 7.16 -4.95
N ALA A 234 -19.16 7.55 -5.34
CA ALA A 234 -20.38 7.29 -4.59
C ALA A 234 -20.62 5.78 -4.41
N GLY A 235 -20.87 5.36 -3.17
CA GLY A 235 -20.96 3.96 -2.79
C GLY A 235 -19.60 3.28 -2.56
N SER A 236 -18.50 4.05 -2.45
CA SER A 236 -17.16 3.54 -2.14
C SER A 236 -16.45 4.30 -1.01
N GLU A 237 -17.10 5.31 -0.42
CA GLU A 237 -16.59 6.14 0.67
C GLU A 237 -16.15 5.28 1.88
N TYR A 238 -16.94 4.24 2.19
CA TYR A 238 -16.67 3.30 3.28
C TYR A 238 -15.30 2.62 3.20
N LEU A 239 -14.71 2.47 2.01
CA LEU A 239 -13.36 1.96 1.83
C LEU A 239 -12.31 2.97 2.31
N THR A 240 -12.54 4.26 2.08
CA THR A 240 -11.67 5.34 2.58
C THR A 240 -11.86 5.53 4.08
N ASP A 241 -13.09 5.41 4.57
CA ASP A 241 -13.41 5.45 6.00
C ASP A 241 -12.72 4.29 6.74
N ASN A 242 -12.84 3.04 6.27
CA ASN A 242 -12.17 1.88 6.86
C ASN A 242 -10.64 2.06 6.86
N LEU A 243 -10.07 2.47 5.73
CA LEU A 243 -8.63 2.74 5.62
C LEU A 243 -8.15 3.77 6.64
N LEU A 244 -8.95 4.79 6.94
CA LEU A 244 -8.64 5.80 7.95
C LEU A 244 -8.66 5.24 9.38
N HIS A 245 -9.66 4.42 9.72
CA HIS A 245 -9.68 3.70 11.00
C HIS A 245 -8.49 2.73 11.14
N ARG A 246 -8.09 2.07 10.04
CA ARG A 246 -6.89 1.24 10.00
C ARG A 246 -5.61 2.06 10.16
N LEU A 247 -5.48 3.22 9.52
CA LEU A 247 -4.28 4.08 9.63
C LEU A 247 -4.02 4.54 11.07
N ASP A 248 -5.06 4.66 11.88
CA ASP A 248 -4.96 5.01 13.31
C ASP A 248 -4.48 3.83 14.19
N ARG A 249 -4.73 2.57 13.78
CA ARG A 249 -4.58 1.37 14.66
C ARG A 249 -3.65 0.27 14.14
N ASP A 250 -3.42 0.13 12.83
CA ASP A 250 -2.65 -0.96 12.19
C ASP A 250 -1.15 -0.62 12.12
N PRO A 251 -0.27 -1.35 12.85
CA PRO A 251 1.17 -1.10 12.78
C PRO A 251 1.78 -1.32 11.39
N GLY A 252 1.14 -2.08 10.51
CA GLY A 252 1.61 -2.34 9.14
C GLY A 252 1.57 -1.11 8.26
N LEU A 253 0.56 -0.25 8.43
CA LEU A 253 0.44 1.00 7.68
C LEU A 253 1.45 2.05 8.17
N LEU A 254 1.71 2.11 9.48
CA LEU A 254 2.80 2.91 10.05
C LEU A 254 4.17 2.42 9.53
N LEU A 255 4.44 1.11 9.67
CA LEU A 255 5.70 0.49 9.32
C LEU A 255 5.92 0.35 7.81
N SER A 256 4.91 0.56 6.97
CA SER A 256 4.96 0.29 5.52
C SER A 256 5.34 -1.18 5.24
N ALA A 257 4.57 -2.10 5.85
CA ALA A 257 4.80 -3.54 5.85
C ALA A 257 3.48 -4.32 5.99
N VAL A 258 3.54 -5.67 5.90
CA VAL A 258 2.38 -6.57 6.00
C VAL A 258 2.64 -7.71 7.00
N THR A 259 1.63 -8.21 7.72
CA THR A 259 1.80 -9.40 8.59
C THR A 259 1.58 -10.70 7.85
N CYS A 260 2.20 -11.78 8.34
CA CYS A 260 1.87 -13.14 7.94
C CYS A 260 1.15 -13.91 9.05
N LEU A 261 0.38 -14.94 8.66
CA LEU A 261 -0.13 -15.93 9.61
C LEU A 261 1.03 -16.84 10.06
N PRO A 262 1.29 -16.99 11.38
CA PRO A 262 2.36 -17.86 11.89
C PRO A 262 2.08 -19.33 11.55
N LEU A 263 2.82 -19.88 10.58
CA LEU A 263 2.60 -21.21 10.01
C LEU A 263 3.92 -21.94 9.80
N PRO A 264 4.04 -23.25 10.11
CA PRO A 264 5.21 -24.04 9.74
C PRO A 264 5.50 -23.93 8.23
N SER A 265 6.79 -23.85 7.87
CA SER A 265 7.25 -23.80 6.48
C SER A 265 6.64 -24.94 5.65
N SER A 266 6.75 -26.17 6.12
CA SER A 266 6.16 -27.36 5.46
C SER A 266 4.66 -27.21 5.14
N THR A 267 3.86 -26.63 6.04
CA THR A 267 2.45 -26.32 5.77
C THR A 267 2.32 -25.24 4.70
N ARG A 268 3.06 -24.14 4.84
CA ARG A 268 3.03 -23.01 3.89
C ARG A 268 3.51 -23.42 2.49
N ASP A 269 4.49 -24.31 2.38
CA ASP A 269 5.02 -24.85 1.13
C ASP A 269 3.99 -25.72 0.42
N VAL A 270 3.27 -26.58 1.17
CA VAL A 270 2.17 -27.39 0.63
C VAL A 270 1.02 -26.50 0.13
N VAL A 271 0.65 -25.45 0.86
CA VAL A 271 -0.37 -24.47 0.44
C VAL A 271 0.08 -23.75 -0.84
N SER A 272 1.30 -23.17 -0.82
CA SER A 272 1.85 -22.39 -1.94
C SER A 272 2.01 -23.24 -3.20
N SER A 273 2.52 -24.47 -3.08
CA SER A 273 2.67 -25.41 -4.20
C SER A 273 1.32 -25.86 -4.77
N SER A 274 0.29 -25.98 -3.91
CA SER A 274 -1.05 -26.33 -4.36
C SER A 274 -1.71 -25.18 -5.13
N LEU A 275 -1.39 -23.94 -4.77
CA LEU A 275 -1.85 -22.71 -5.43
C LEU A 275 -1.09 -22.45 -6.75
N GLN A 276 0.23 -22.64 -6.76
CA GLN A 276 1.07 -22.62 -7.97
C GLN A 276 0.61 -23.66 -9.01
N ALA A 277 0.21 -24.85 -8.58
CA ALA A 277 -0.35 -25.90 -9.43
C ALA A 277 -1.79 -25.61 -9.91
N ALA A 278 -2.45 -24.60 -9.38
CA ALA A 278 -3.79 -24.14 -9.78
C ALA A 278 -3.74 -22.88 -10.66
N LYS A 279 -2.70 -22.74 -11.51
CA LYS A 279 -2.53 -21.57 -12.37
C LYS A 279 -3.42 -21.56 -13.62
N ALA A 280 -3.86 -20.36 -14.00
CA ALA A 280 -4.44 -20.04 -15.31
C ALA A 280 -3.48 -19.15 -16.14
N LYS A 281 -3.80 -18.96 -17.43
CA LYS A 281 -2.98 -18.22 -18.40
C LYS A 281 -2.78 -16.74 -18.00
N ASN A 282 -3.89 -16.05 -17.71
CA ASN A 282 -3.90 -14.60 -17.52
C ASN A 282 -3.64 -14.19 -16.05
N LEU A 283 -3.75 -15.13 -15.10
CA LEU A 283 -3.42 -14.99 -13.67
C LEU A 283 -2.07 -14.30 -13.42
N VAL A 284 -2.07 -13.27 -12.58
CA VAL A 284 -0.93 -12.40 -12.23
C VAL A 284 -0.45 -12.71 -10.81
N PHE A 285 -1.39 -12.72 -9.87
CA PHE A 285 -1.17 -12.98 -8.45
C PHE A 285 -2.26 -13.91 -7.91
N SER A 286 -1.87 -14.85 -7.05
CA SER A 286 -2.77 -15.54 -6.12
C SER A 286 -2.36 -15.18 -4.71
N ILE A 287 -3.28 -14.57 -3.97
CA ILE A 287 -3.09 -14.13 -2.58
C ILE A 287 -4.05 -14.94 -1.71
N LEU A 288 -3.56 -15.56 -0.64
CA LEU A 288 -4.39 -16.22 0.35
C LEU A 288 -4.26 -15.47 1.68
N LEU A 289 -5.38 -15.00 2.20
CA LEU A 289 -5.47 -14.24 3.45
C LEU A 289 -6.17 -15.05 4.54
N ALA A 290 -5.92 -14.67 5.80
CA ALA A 290 -6.57 -15.18 7.00
C ALA A 290 -6.95 -13.97 7.87
N GLY A 291 -8.11 -13.38 7.60
CA GLY A 291 -8.37 -11.98 7.96
C GLY A 291 -7.26 -11.06 7.42
N ASP A 292 -6.74 -10.17 8.26
CA ASP A 292 -5.64 -9.24 7.93
C ASP A 292 -4.24 -9.85 7.85
N ARG A 293 -4.11 -11.18 7.80
CA ARG A 293 -2.82 -11.89 7.81
C ARG A 293 -2.57 -12.62 6.49
N LEU A 294 -1.42 -12.37 5.88
CA LEU A 294 -1.01 -13.07 4.65
C LEU A 294 -0.62 -14.52 4.95
N VAL A 295 -1.29 -15.48 4.33
CA VAL A 295 -0.95 -16.92 4.42
C VAL A 295 0.15 -17.26 3.41
N THR A 296 -0.07 -16.89 2.15
CA THR A 296 0.92 -16.99 1.07
C THR A 296 0.58 -16.05 -0.10
N LEU A 297 1.60 -15.75 -0.91
CA LEU A 297 1.51 -15.00 -2.17
C LEU A 297 2.27 -15.78 -3.25
N VAL A 298 1.57 -16.16 -4.31
CA VAL A 298 2.16 -16.72 -5.56
C VAL A 298 1.99 -15.68 -6.67
N ARG A 299 3.00 -15.53 -7.53
CA ARG A 299 3.07 -14.44 -8.52
C ARG A 299 3.68 -14.87 -9.85
N LYS A 300 3.41 -14.16 -10.94
CA LYS A 300 4.20 -14.31 -12.17
C LYS A 300 5.66 -13.92 -11.91
N LYS A 301 6.59 -14.58 -12.61
CA LYS A 301 8.02 -14.34 -12.45
C LYS A 301 8.35 -12.87 -12.70
N ASP A 302 9.27 -12.32 -11.90
CA ASP A 302 9.76 -10.94 -11.97
C ASP A 302 8.69 -9.85 -11.75
N GLN A 303 7.47 -10.23 -11.31
CA GLN A 303 6.39 -9.30 -10.93
C GLN A 303 6.26 -9.24 -9.40
N PHE A 304 6.34 -8.03 -8.85
CA PHE A 304 6.38 -7.76 -7.41
C PHE A 304 5.17 -6.91 -7.00
N LEU A 305 4.33 -7.44 -6.11
CA LEU A 305 3.23 -6.68 -5.52
C LEU A 305 3.74 -5.87 -4.31
N HIS A 306 3.43 -4.58 -4.28
CA HIS A 306 3.94 -3.65 -3.26
C HIS A 306 3.14 -3.73 -1.97
N HIS A 307 3.74 -3.42 -0.81
CA HIS A 307 3.04 -3.45 0.48
C HIS A 307 1.84 -2.49 0.54
N ILE A 308 1.87 -1.35 -0.15
CA ILE A 308 0.72 -0.44 -0.27
C ILE A 308 -0.45 -1.15 -0.98
N ASP A 309 -0.18 -1.78 -2.12
CA ASP A 309 -1.21 -2.46 -2.91
C ASP A 309 -1.82 -3.65 -2.13
N LEU A 310 -0.98 -4.41 -1.40
CA LEU A 310 -1.45 -5.44 -0.48
C LEU A 310 -2.39 -4.84 0.59
N ASN A 311 -1.99 -3.76 1.26
CA ASN A 311 -2.83 -3.11 2.27
C ASN A 311 -4.16 -2.57 1.70
N LEU A 312 -4.18 -2.05 0.47
CA LEU A 312 -5.42 -1.62 -0.21
C LEU A 312 -6.33 -2.81 -0.57
N VAL A 313 -5.75 -3.94 -0.99
CA VAL A 313 -6.48 -5.19 -1.22
C VAL A 313 -7.02 -5.78 0.09
N PHE A 314 -6.28 -5.68 1.20
CA PHE A 314 -6.75 -6.11 2.52
C PHE A 314 -7.90 -5.21 3.01
N ASN A 315 -7.79 -3.90 2.79
CA ASN A 315 -8.83 -2.93 3.07
C ASN A 315 -10.12 -3.23 2.28
N LEU A 316 -10.02 -3.53 0.99
CA LEU A 316 -11.14 -3.94 0.14
C LEU A 316 -11.84 -5.21 0.67
N VAL A 317 -11.08 -6.27 0.97
CA VAL A 317 -11.65 -7.55 1.44
C VAL A 317 -12.19 -7.47 2.87
N GLY A 318 -11.58 -6.67 3.74
CA GLY A 318 -12.03 -6.46 5.11
C GLY A 318 -13.26 -5.56 5.23
N SER A 319 -13.47 -4.64 4.28
CA SER A 319 -14.58 -3.69 4.30
C SER A 319 -15.87 -4.22 3.64
N SER A 320 -15.76 -5.19 2.72
CA SER A 320 -16.90 -5.66 1.92
C SER A 320 -17.39 -7.05 2.37
N SER A 321 -18.45 -7.07 3.20
CA SER A 321 -19.08 -8.30 3.71
C SER A 321 -19.63 -9.22 2.61
N SER A 322 -20.09 -8.65 1.49
CA SER A 322 -20.68 -9.35 0.34
C SER A 322 -19.81 -10.47 -0.24
N PHE A 323 -18.47 -10.38 -0.12
CA PHE A 323 -17.57 -11.44 -0.57
C PHE A 323 -17.68 -12.75 0.24
N ARG A 324 -18.30 -12.74 1.44
CA ARG A 324 -18.51 -13.97 2.25
C ARG A 324 -19.66 -14.85 1.74
N GLU A 325 -20.59 -14.30 0.98
CA GLU A 325 -21.80 -15.01 0.51
C GLU A 325 -21.63 -15.65 -0.88
N GLY A 326 -20.55 -15.35 -1.60
CA GLY A 326 -20.35 -15.84 -2.97
C GLY A 326 -18.95 -15.64 -3.53
N GLU A 327 -18.87 -15.43 -4.85
CA GLU A 327 -17.62 -15.12 -5.56
C GLU A 327 -17.72 -13.73 -6.18
N GLY A 328 -16.93 -12.78 -5.67
CA GLY A 328 -16.84 -11.44 -6.21
C GLY A 328 -15.93 -11.40 -7.44
N TRP A 329 -16.38 -10.75 -8.51
CA TRP A 329 -15.57 -10.36 -9.65
C TRP A 329 -15.56 -8.83 -9.73
N THR A 330 -14.43 -8.20 -9.44
CA THR A 330 -14.34 -6.74 -9.31
C THR A 330 -13.08 -6.19 -9.99
N PRO A 331 -13.18 -5.07 -10.74
CA PRO A 331 -12.01 -4.39 -11.28
C PRO A 331 -11.23 -3.72 -10.14
N ILE A 332 -9.91 -3.94 -10.10
CA ILE A 332 -9.00 -3.28 -9.15
C ILE A 332 -7.80 -2.68 -9.87
N CYS A 333 -7.47 -1.42 -9.58
CA CYS A 333 -6.17 -0.87 -9.92
C CYS A 333 -5.20 -1.10 -8.74
N LEU A 334 -3.92 -1.36 -9.05
CA LEU A 334 -2.87 -1.66 -8.07
C LEU A 334 -1.83 -0.52 -8.13
N PRO A 335 -1.99 0.58 -7.38
CA PRO A 335 -1.35 1.87 -7.69
C PRO A 335 0.17 1.93 -7.54
N LYS A 336 0.81 0.90 -6.99
CA LYS A 336 2.28 0.78 -6.93
C LYS A 336 2.83 -0.28 -7.88
N PHE A 337 1.99 -1.17 -8.42
CA PHE A 337 2.33 -2.12 -9.47
C PHE A 337 2.04 -1.57 -10.88
N ASN A 338 0.84 -1.06 -11.12
CA ASN A 338 0.46 -0.35 -12.35
C ASN A 338 -0.69 0.64 -12.08
N THR A 339 -0.40 1.94 -12.13
CA THR A 339 -1.40 3.01 -11.97
C THR A 339 -2.34 3.20 -13.16
N ALA A 340 -2.00 2.64 -14.33
CA ALA A 340 -2.57 3.08 -15.61
C ALA A 340 -3.78 2.25 -16.09
N GLY A 341 -4.09 1.14 -15.42
CA GLY A 341 -5.17 0.23 -15.83
C GLY A 341 -5.70 -0.64 -14.69
N PHE A 342 -6.84 -1.26 -14.95
CA PHE A 342 -7.47 -2.24 -14.06
C PHE A 342 -6.99 -3.65 -14.36
N PHE A 343 -6.79 -4.42 -13.28
CA PHE A 343 -6.85 -5.88 -13.28
C PHE A 343 -8.26 -6.29 -12.83
N HIS A 344 -8.62 -7.56 -13.00
CA HIS A 344 -9.85 -8.10 -12.41
C HIS A 344 -9.50 -9.09 -11.30
N ALA A 345 -10.11 -8.91 -10.13
CA ALA A 345 -9.92 -9.77 -8.97
C ALA A 345 -11.13 -10.68 -8.78
N HIS A 346 -10.88 -11.99 -8.77
CA HIS A 346 -11.77 -12.98 -8.20
C HIS A 346 -11.49 -13.04 -6.70
N ILE A 347 -12.47 -12.64 -5.88
CA ILE A 347 -12.38 -12.58 -4.42
C ILE A 347 -13.43 -13.53 -3.87
N SER A 348 -13.02 -14.55 -3.12
CA SER A 348 -13.98 -15.42 -2.45
C SER A 348 -13.39 -16.14 -1.24
N TYR A 349 -14.23 -16.39 -0.24
CA TYR A 349 -13.85 -17.19 0.92
C TYR A 349 -13.87 -18.69 0.58
N LEU A 350 -13.00 -19.46 1.23
CA LEU A 350 -12.85 -20.91 1.01
C LEU A 350 -14.02 -21.72 1.58
N GLU A 351 -14.58 -21.25 2.70
CA GLU A 351 -15.85 -21.68 3.30
C GLU A 351 -16.52 -20.43 3.92
N PRO A 352 -17.86 -20.30 3.91
CA PRO A 352 -18.54 -19.13 4.49
C PRO A 352 -18.22 -18.88 5.97
N ALA A 353 -17.96 -19.96 6.73
CA ALA A 353 -17.63 -19.92 8.15
C ALA A 353 -16.11 -19.88 8.44
N SER A 354 -15.28 -19.56 7.44
CA SER A 354 -13.82 -19.47 7.57
C SER A 354 -13.31 -18.11 7.11
N ASP A 355 -12.37 -17.51 7.84
CA ASP A 355 -11.73 -16.24 7.46
C ASP A 355 -10.62 -16.39 6.40
N LEU A 356 -10.55 -17.56 5.74
CA LEU A 356 -9.64 -17.81 4.63
C LEU A 356 -10.22 -17.24 3.33
N CYS A 357 -9.73 -16.07 2.92
CA CYS A 357 -10.10 -15.43 1.65
C CYS A 357 -9.03 -15.68 0.57
N LEU A 358 -9.45 -16.19 -0.58
CA LEU A 358 -8.61 -16.35 -1.77
C LEU A 358 -8.88 -15.20 -2.74
N ILE A 359 -7.80 -14.60 -3.22
CA ILE A 359 -7.81 -13.51 -4.20
C ILE A 359 -6.98 -13.95 -5.41
N LEU A 360 -7.59 -14.00 -6.58
CA LEU A 360 -6.93 -14.31 -7.85
C LEU A 360 -7.03 -13.09 -8.78
N VAL A 361 -5.89 -12.49 -9.12
CA VAL A 361 -5.82 -11.27 -9.93
C VAL A 361 -5.47 -11.64 -11.38
N SER A 362 -6.32 -11.29 -12.34
CA SER A 362 -6.11 -11.52 -13.78
C SER A 362 -5.91 -10.23 -14.57
N THR A 363 -5.21 -10.32 -15.71
CA THR A 363 -5.12 -9.23 -16.70
C THR A 363 -6.35 -9.14 -17.62
N ASP A 364 -7.25 -10.12 -17.56
CA ASP A 364 -8.35 -10.30 -18.51
C ASP A 364 -9.71 -10.17 -17.80
N ARG A 365 -10.66 -9.51 -18.46
CA ARG A 365 -11.96 -9.10 -17.89
C ARG A 365 -12.98 -10.24 -17.87
N GLU A 366 -12.89 -11.17 -18.81
CA GLU A 366 -13.84 -12.27 -19.00
C GLU A 366 -13.38 -13.58 -18.32
N ASP A 367 -12.26 -13.52 -17.59
CA ASP A 367 -11.53 -14.67 -17.05
C ASP A 367 -12.16 -15.27 -15.77
N PHE A 368 -13.34 -14.77 -15.35
CA PHE A 368 -14.05 -15.15 -14.14
C PHE A 368 -14.18 -16.67 -13.96
N PHE A 369 -14.67 -17.37 -14.99
CA PHE A 369 -14.87 -18.82 -14.94
C PHE A 369 -13.55 -19.58 -14.76
N ASN A 370 -12.47 -19.14 -15.42
CA ASN A 370 -11.14 -19.73 -15.23
C ASN A 370 -10.62 -19.53 -13.80
N MET A 371 -10.94 -18.40 -13.15
CA MET A 371 -10.57 -18.15 -11.75
C MET A 371 -11.38 -19.00 -10.76
N SER A 372 -12.70 -19.16 -10.98
CA SER A 372 -13.52 -20.09 -10.20
C SER A 372 -13.01 -21.53 -10.32
N ASP A 373 -12.66 -21.96 -11.54
CA ASP A 373 -11.99 -23.25 -11.78
C ASP A 373 -10.66 -23.37 -11.02
N CYS A 374 -9.84 -22.31 -10.98
CA CYS A 374 -8.59 -22.30 -10.23
C CYS A 374 -8.82 -22.43 -8.71
N LYS A 375 -9.83 -21.76 -8.15
CA LYS A 375 -10.25 -21.94 -6.75
C LYS A 375 -10.65 -23.39 -6.47
N GLN A 376 -11.50 -23.99 -7.30
CA GLN A 376 -11.94 -25.39 -7.12
C GLN A 376 -10.75 -26.36 -7.15
N ARG A 377 -9.89 -26.23 -8.17
CA ARG A 377 -8.64 -27.01 -8.33
C ARG A 377 -7.61 -26.75 -7.21
N PHE A 378 -7.69 -25.63 -6.51
CA PHE A 378 -6.88 -25.33 -5.31
C PHE A 378 -7.47 -26.02 -4.07
N LEU A 379 -8.76 -25.82 -3.79
CA LEU A 379 -9.50 -26.44 -2.68
C LEU A 379 -9.37 -27.97 -2.68
N GLU A 380 -9.54 -28.61 -3.84
CA GLU A 380 -9.33 -30.06 -3.98
C GLU A 380 -7.94 -30.51 -3.49
N ARG A 381 -6.88 -29.81 -3.90
CA ARG A 381 -5.50 -30.15 -3.52
C ARG A 381 -5.22 -29.88 -2.06
N LEU A 382 -5.77 -28.79 -1.52
CA LEU A 382 -5.65 -28.37 -0.13
C LEU A 382 -6.30 -29.40 0.82
N ASN A 383 -7.45 -29.94 0.44
CA ASN A 383 -8.14 -31.02 1.14
C ASN A 383 -7.41 -32.36 1.00
N LYS A 384 -7.02 -32.76 -0.22
CA LYS A 384 -6.29 -34.02 -0.50
C LYS A 384 -4.94 -34.14 0.21
N ARG A 385 -4.37 -33.04 0.70
CA ARG A 385 -3.05 -32.98 1.35
C ARG A 385 -3.11 -32.61 2.84
N SER A 386 -4.28 -32.69 3.48
CA SER A 386 -4.60 -32.31 4.87
C SER A 386 -4.19 -30.90 5.35
N ALA A 387 -3.43 -30.13 4.57
CA ALA A 387 -3.02 -28.77 4.89
C ALA A 387 -4.18 -27.81 5.19
N TYR A 388 -5.39 -28.08 4.66
CA TYR A 388 -6.58 -27.32 5.04
C TYR A 388 -6.93 -27.44 6.52
N GLN A 389 -6.75 -28.61 7.12
CA GLN A 389 -6.95 -28.83 8.55
C GLN A 389 -5.89 -28.08 9.37
N SER A 390 -4.62 -28.12 8.94
CA SER A 390 -3.54 -27.35 9.58
C SER A 390 -3.74 -25.83 9.49
N LEU A 391 -4.33 -25.33 8.40
CA LEU A 391 -4.76 -23.93 8.31
C LEU A 391 -5.90 -23.65 9.31
N LYS A 392 -6.95 -24.48 9.35
CA LYS A 392 -8.06 -24.36 10.32
C LYS A 392 -7.61 -24.44 11.78
N GLU A 393 -6.50 -25.11 12.07
CA GLU A 393 -5.87 -25.13 13.40
C GLU A 393 -5.10 -23.84 13.67
N ALA A 394 -4.34 -23.32 12.70
CA ALA A 394 -3.63 -22.06 12.82
C ALA A 394 -4.57 -20.84 12.99
N LEU A 395 -5.75 -20.86 12.36
CA LEU A 395 -6.79 -19.83 12.56
C LEU A 395 -7.26 -19.70 14.01
N LYS A 396 -7.19 -20.77 14.82
CA LYS A 396 -7.57 -20.74 16.25
C LYS A 396 -6.54 -20.01 17.11
N CYS A 397 -5.30 -19.94 16.65
CA CYS A 397 -4.17 -19.29 17.33
C CYS A 397 -3.38 -18.40 16.34
N PRO A 398 -3.98 -17.34 15.79
CA PRO A 398 -3.42 -16.58 14.66
C PRO A 398 -2.25 -15.66 15.04
N SER A 399 -1.81 -15.69 16.31
CA SER A 399 -0.72 -14.90 16.87
C SER A 399 -0.05 -15.66 18.03
N TYR A 400 0.99 -15.08 18.62
CA TYR A 400 1.77 -15.65 19.74
C TYR A 400 1.81 -14.69 20.93
N SER A 401 1.98 -15.21 22.15
CA SER A 401 2.19 -14.38 23.36
C SER A 401 3.62 -13.85 23.40
N VAL A 402 3.80 -12.62 23.91
CA VAL A 402 5.12 -12.03 24.19
C VAL A 402 5.95 -12.88 25.17
N GLU A 403 5.29 -13.65 26.04
CA GLU A 403 5.91 -14.55 27.01
C GLU A 403 6.73 -15.65 26.32
N GLN A 404 6.33 -16.07 25.10
CA GLN A 404 7.02 -17.11 24.32
C GLN A 404 8.43 -16.69 23.89
N VAL A 405 8.77 -15.40 23.97
CA VAL A 405 10.12 -14.85 23.71
C VAL A 405 11.05 -15.01 24.92
N GLY A 406 10.52 -15.19 26.13
CA GLY A 406 11.32 -15.37 27.35
C GLY A 406 12.13 -14.15 27.79
N ILE A 407 11.62 -12.93 27.54
CA ILE A 407 12.26 -11.67 27.92
C ILE A 407 11.49 -11.05 29.09
N PRO A 408 12.12 -10.82 30.27
CA PRO A 408 11.48 -10.17 31.41
C PRO A 408 11.15 -8.70 31.10
N GLU A 409 10.13 -8.16 31.76
CA GLU A 409 9.58 -6.81 31.60
C GLU A 409 9.09 -6.40 30.19
N LEU A 410 9.26 -7.23 29.15
CA LEU A 410 8.78 -6.94 27.80
C LEU A 410 7.26 -7.17 27.72
N ARG A 411 6.50 -6.10 27.46
CA ARG A 411 5.04 -6.15 27.29
C ARG A 411 4.63 -6.35 25.83
N HIS A 412 5.32 -5.70 24.89
CA HIS A 412 5.00 -5.76 23.47
C HIS A 412 6.21 -5.40 22.60
N PHE A 413 6.20 -5.78 21.32
CA PHE A 413 7.20 -5.34 20.34
C PHE A 413 6.63 -5.32 18.93
N LEU A 414 7.29 -4.58 18.03
CA LEU A 414 7.07 -4.63 16.59
C LEU A 414 8.42 -4.86 15.91
N TYR A 415 8.54 -5.90 15.08
CA TYR A 415 9.73 -6.13 14.27
C TYR A 415 9.36 -6.18 12.78
N LYS A 416 10.03 -5.37 11.98
CA LYS A 416 9.90 -5.30 10.52
C LYS A 416 11.19 -5.79 9.87
N SER A 417 11.08 -6.78 8.99
CA SER A 417 12.15 -7.13 8.05
C SER A 417 12.06 -6.21 6.83
N LYS A 418 13.16 -5.54 6.49
CA LYS A 418 13.21 -4.63 5.33
C LYS A 418 13.39 -5.36 4.01
N SER A 419 14.00 -6.55 4.01
CA SER A 419 14.23 -7.35 2.80
C SER A 419 12.96 -8.00 2.26
N SER A 420 12.06 -8.46 3.14
CA SER A 420 10.78 -9.08 2.75
C SER A 420 9.59 -8.11 2.74
N GLY A 421 9.71 -6.92 3.34
CA GLY A 421 8.58 -5.98 3.50
C GLY A 421 7.52 -6.48 4.49
N LEU A 422 7.85 -7.47 5.32
CA LEU A 422 6.96 -8.09 6.29
C LEU A 422 7.27 -7.62 7.71
N TYR A 423 6.26 -7.62 8.58
CA TYR A 423 6.45 -7.39 10.01
C TYR A 423 5.75 -8.44 10.87
N THR A 424 6.20 -8.55 12.11
CA THR A 424 5.64 -9.43 13.13
C THR A 424 5.45 -8.70 14.45
N SER A 425 4.44 -9.13 15.18
CA SER A 425 3.96 -8.57 16.45
C SER A 425 3.34 -9.72 17.25
N PRO A 426 3.52 -9.78 18.59
CA PRO A 426 2.75 -10.66 19.44
C PRO A 426 1.28 -10.22 19.48
N ALA A 427 0.42 -11.01 20.11
CA ALA A 427 -0.89 -10.56 20.57
C ALA A 427 -0.73 -9.53 21.70
N TYR A 428 -1.71 -8.63 21.83
CA TYR A 428 -1.72 -7.66 22.94
C TYR A 428 -1.86 -8.39 24.29
N PRO A 429 -1.01 -8.10 25.29
CA PRO A 429 -1.17 -8.60 26.66
C PRO A 429 -2.40 -7.96 27.31
N VAL A 430 -2.84 -8.50 28.46
CA VAL A 430 -4.02 -8.03 29.20
C VAL A 430 -4.02 -6.51 29.46
N VAL A 431 -2.84 -5.92 29.69
CA VAL A 431 -2.65 -4.47 29.90
C VAL A 431 -3.08 -3.62 28.70
N TYR A 432 -3.02 -4.17 27.48
CA TYR A 432 -3.33 -3.48 26.23
C TYR A 432 -4.53 -4.10 25.50
N GLN A 433 -5.49 -4.69 26.23
CA GLN A 433 -6.68 -5.29 25.62
C GLN A 433 -7.74 -4.26 25.20
N THR A 434 -7.91 -3.15 25.92
CA THR A 434 -8.88 -2.11 25.58
C THR A 434 -8.42 -1.24 24.41
N ASP A 435 -9.38 -0.81 23.58
CA ASP A 435 -9.15 0.08 22.42
C ASP A 435 -8.33 1.33 22.77
N GLU A 436 -8.66 2.01 23.87
CA GLU A 436 -7.95 3.20 24.35
C GLU A 436 -6.45 2.91 24.61
N GLU A 437 -6.14 1.73 25.16
CA GLU A 437 -4.77 1.31 25.46
C GLU A 437 -4.02 0.83 24.21
N GLN A 438 -4.72 0.23 23.24
CA GLN A 438 -4.16 -0.09 21.93
C GLN A 438 -3.81 1.19 21.16
N GLU A 439 -4.70 2.20 21.15
CA GLU A 439 -4.44 3.52 20.55
C GLU A 439 -3.31 4.27 21.29
N ARG A 440 -3.27 4.20 22.61
CA ARG A 440 -2.18 4.77 23.42
C ARG A 440 -0.84 4.12 23.05
N LEU A 441 -0.78 2.80 22.99
CA LEU A 441 0.41 2.04 22.59
C LEU A 441 0.83 2.33 21.14
N MET A 442 -0.12 2.43 20.21
CA MET A 442 0.14 2.81 18.81
C MET A 442 0.70 4.24 18.72
N GLY A 443 0.16 5.19 19.50
CA GLY A 443 0.70 6.55 19.64
C GLY A 443 2.14 6.57 20.18
N LEU A 444 2.50 5.67 21.10
CA LEU A 444 3.89 5.51 21.56
C LEU A 444 4.80 5.00 20.43
N TYR A 445 4.34 4.04 19.60
CA TYR A 445 5.10 3.57 18.43
C TYR A 445 5.23 4.63 17.33
N GLN A 446 4.18 5.42 17.07
CA GLN A 446 4.23 6.56 16.14
C GLN A 446 5.30 7.58 16.57
N ASP A 447 5.33 7.98 17.85
CA ASP A 447 6.36 8.90 18.34
C ASP A 447 7.79 8.32 18.20
N LEU A 448 8.01 7.04 18.53
CA LEU A 448 9.31 6.38 18.34
C LEU A 448 9.73 6.36 16.86
N HIS A 449 8.81 5.99 15.96
CA HIS A 449 9.01 5.97 14.52
C HIS A 449 9.37 7.36 13.99
N SER A 450 8.64 8.40 14.41
CA SER A 450 8.88 9.79 13.99
C SER A 450 10.28 10.29 14.34
N ARG A 451 10.81 9.88 15.50
CA ARG A 451 12.16 10.25 15.98
C ARG A 451 13.26 9.48 15.28
N LEU A 452 13.05 8.19 14.98
CA LEU A 452 13.99 7.39 14.20
C LEU A 452 14.11 7.89 12.76
N HIS A 453 12.99 8.19 12.12
CA HIS A 453 12.91 8.56 10.70
C HIS A 453 12.90 10.07 10.44
N HIS A 454 13.29 10.89 11.43
CA HIS A 454 13.28 12.36 11.34
C HIS A 454 14.15 12.87 10.17
N PRO A 455 13.64 13.74 9.26
CA PRO A 455 14.31 14.05 7.99
C PRO A 455 15.72 14.62 8.13
N THR A 456 15.95 15.49 9.10
CA THR A 456 17.24 16.20 9.26
C THR A 456 18.22 15.52 10.21
N ARG A 457 17.75 14.58 11.05
CA ARG A 457 18.53 13.92 12.12
C ARG A 457 17.96 12.53 12.43
N PRO A 458 18.01 11.57 11.49
CA PRO A 458 17.52 10.22 11.73
C PRO A 458 18.36 9.52 12.81
N LEU A 459 17.70 8.83 13.74
CA LEU A 459 18.35 8.11 14.83
C LEU A 459 18.49 6.61 14.47
N ARG A 460 19.65 6.02 14.74
CA ARG A 460 19.84 4.55 14.61
C ARG A 460 19.24 3.78 15.78
N SER A 461 19.20 4.39 16.96
CA SER A 461 18.61 3.78 18.16
C SER A 461 18.14 4.85 19.15
N LEU A 462 17.06 4.58 19.86
CA LEU A 462 16.48 5.42 20.90
C LEU A 462 16.09 4.56 22.11
N TYR A 463 16.24 5.11 23.31
CA TYR A 463 15.65 4.57 24.53
C TYR A 463 15.03 5.74 25.31
N ARG A 464 13.75 5.62 25.68
CA ARG A 464 12.99 6.62 26.45
C ARG A 464 12.35 5.95 27.66
N CYS A 465 12.51 6.53 28.84
CA CYS A 465 11.65 6.23 29.98
C CYS A 465 10.41 7.11 29.96
N THR A 466 9.26 6.55 30.33
CA THR A 466 8.06 7.28 30.78
C THR A 466 7.60 6.70 32.11
N GLU A 467 6.59 7.29 32.73
CA GLU A 467 6.00 6.80 33.99
C GLU A 467 5.26 5.46 33.81
N SER A 468 4.77 5.18 32.60
CA SER A 468 3.90 4.06 32.26
C SER A 468 4.59 2.93 31.48
N GLU A 469 5.59 3.27 30.65
CA GLU A 469 6.36 2.36 29.78
C GLU A 469 7.82 2.80 29.64
N ASN A 470 8.75 1.86 29.63
CA ASN A 470 10.08 2.10 29.08
C ASN A 470 10.12 1.61 27.62
N LEU A 471 10.58 2.46 26.72
CA LEU A 471 10.51 2.25 25.29
C LEU A 471 11.91 2.18 24.68
N MET A 472 12.14 1.24 23.77
CA MET A 472 13.36 1.18 22.97
C MET A 472 13.01 1.03 21.49
N ALA A 473 13.80 1.64 20.61
CA ALA A 473 13.70 1.40 19.18
C ALA A 473 15.08 1.37 18.52
N TRP A 474 15.25 0.57 17.46
CA TRP A 474 16.50 0.34 16.75
C TRP A 474 16.22 0.13 15.25
N VAL A 475 16.90 0.90 14.39
CA VAL A 475 16.83 0.78 12.93
C VAL A 475 18.21 0.40 12.37
N THR A 476 18.24 -0.59 11.48
CA THR A 476 19.44 -1.01 10.73
C THR A 476 19.17 -0.97 9.21
N SER A 477 20.11 -1.46 8.40
CA SER A 477 19.89 -1.72 6.96
C SER A 477 18.85 -2.82 6.74
N GLY A 478 18.92 -3.93 7.50
CA GLY A 478 18.06 -5.10 7.31
C GLY A 478 16.72 -5.10 8.08
N PHE A 479 16.61 -4.37 9.21
CA PHE A 479 15.39 -4.40 10.04
C PHE A 479 15.05 -3.07 10.72
N GLU A 480 13.81 -2.99 11.22
CA GLU A 480 13.38 -2.01 12.22
C GLU A 480 12.76 -2.76 13.41
N LEU A 481 13.08 -2.33 14.63
CA LEU A 481 12.62 -2.95 15.86
C LEU A 481 12.14 -1.87 16.84
N TYR A 482 10.96 -2.07 17.40
CA TYR A 482 10.33 -1.22 18.40
C TYR A 482 9.90 -2.11 19.58
N LEU A 483 10.18 -1.68 20.81
CA LEU A 483 10.05 -2.47 22.03
C LEU A 483 9.34 -1.65 23.12
N CYS A 484 8.38 -2.28 23.77
CA CYS A 484 7.62 -1.73 24.88
C CYS A 484 7.81 -2.58 26.14
N PHE A 485 8.43 -2.00 27.16
CA PHE A 485 8.71 -2.61 28.46
C PHE A 485 7.88 -1.94 29.57
N SER A 486 7.76 -2.61 30.71
CA SER A 486 7.27 -2.00 31.95
C SER A 486 8.17 -0.81 32.41
N PRO A 487 7.68 0.04 33.33
CA PRO A 487 8.51 1.06 33.99
C PRO A 487 9.75 0.52 34.72
N LEU A 488 9.78 -0.78 35.03
CA LEU A 488 10.91 -1.46 35.68
C LEU A 488 11.98 -1.93 34.69
N GLY A 489 11.66 -2.00 33.39
CA GLY A 489 12.55 -2.48 32.34
C GLY A 489 13.72 -1.51 32.07
N THR A 490 14.89 -1.79 32.64
CA THR A 490 16.08 -0.91 32.55
C THR A 490 16.69 -0.84 31.15
N LYS A 491 17.49 0.21 30.87
CA LYS A 491 18.24 0.35 29.60
C LYS A 491 19.16 -0.84 29.31
N ALA A 492 19.80 -1.42 30.34
CA ALA A 492 20.66 -2.59 30.21
C ALA A 492 19.86 -3.85 29.84
N LEU A 493 18.70 -4.04 30.49
CA LEU A 493 17.75 -5.10 30.14
C LEU A 493 17.26 -4.93 28.70
N ALA A 494 16.90 -3.72 28.28
CA ALA A 494 16.41 -3.44 26.93
C ALA A 494 17.45 -3.73 25.84
N VAL A 495 18.73 -3.37 26.05
CA VAL A 495 19.82 -3.72 25.12
C VAL A 495 20.03 -5.25 25.07
N SER A 496 19.98 -5.96 26.20
CA SER A 496 20.04 -7.43 26.20
C SER A 496 18.82 -8.07 25.53
N ALA A 497 17.64 -7.47 25.68
CA ALA A 497 16.39 -7.92 25.09
C ALA A 497 16.45 -7.88 23.56
N VAL A 498 17.05 -6.86 22.94
CA VAL A 498 17.29 -6.81 21.48
C VAL A 498 18.04 -8.07 21.01
N THR A 499 19.14 -8.43 21.66
CA THR A 499 19.93 -9.62 21.27
C THR A 499 19.19 -10.93 21.50
N LYS A 500 18.36 -11.02 22.56
CA LYS A 500 17.50 -12.19 22.82
C LYS A 500 16.39 -12.32 21.78
N LEU A 501 15.67 -11.23 21.50
CA LEU A 501 14.57 -11.20 20.55
C LEU A 501 15.05 -11.52 19.13
N LEU A 502 16.18 -10.94 18.68
CA LEU A 502 16.72 -11.25 17.35
C LEU A 502 17.12 -12.74 17.22
N LYS A 503 17.57 -13.39 18.30
CA LYS A 503 17.82 -14.84 18.31
C LYS A 503 16.52 -15.67 18.27
N TRP A 504 15.48 -15.21 18.96
CA TRP A 504 14.15 -15.85 18.93
C TRP A 504 13.48 -15.71 17.56
N ILE A 505 13.49 -14.50 16.97
CA ILE A 505 12.92 -14.24 15.65
C ILE A 505 13.60 -15.10 14.58
N ARG A 506 14.93 -15.26 14.61
CA ARG A 506 15.67 -16.17 13.71
C ARG A 506 15.25 -17.63 13.86
N LYS A 507 14.97 -18.09 15.09
CA LYS A 507 14.51 -19.47 15.33
C LYS A 507 13.11 -19.72 14.76
N GLU A 508 12.24 -18.72 14.81
CA GLU A 508 10.87 -18.78 14.31
C GLU A 508 10.72 -18.14 12.92
N GLU A 509 11.82 -17.89 12.18
CA GLU A 509 11.81 -17.02 10.99
C GLU A 509 10.97 -17.61 9.85
N ASP A 510 11.20 -18.89 9.55
CA ASP A 510 10.38 -19.71 8.64
C ASP A 510 8.89 -19.71 9.00
N ARG A 511 8.58 -19.59 10.30
CA ARG A 511 7.20 -19.60 10.80
C ARG A 511 6.53 -18.24 10.61
N LEU A 512 7.27 -17.17 10.90
CA LEU A 512 6.76 -15.79 10.97
C LEU A 512 6.78 -15.06 9.63
N PHE A 513 7.61 -15.46 8.66
CA PHE A 513 7.78 -14.74 7.39
C PHE A 513 7.72 -15.63 6.15
N ILE A 514 7.29 -15.06 5.03
CA ILE A 514 7.36 -15.67 3.71
C ILE A 514 8.73 -15.33 3.10
N LEU A 515 9.74 -16.18 3.33
CA LEU A 515 11.11 -15.94 2.87
C LEU A 515 11.28 -16.19 1.36
N SER A 516 10.56 -17.15 0.79
CA SER A 516 10.62 -17.51 -0.64
C SER A 516 9.21 -17.66 -1.24
N PRO A 517 8.56 -16.56 -1.67
CA PRO A 517 7.27 -16.64 -2.37
C PRO A 517 7.44 -17.33 -3.74
N LEU A 518 6.61 -18.34 -4.03
CA LEU A 518 6.69 -19.10 -5.28
C LEU A 518 6.27 -18.28 -6.51
N THR A 519 6.82 -18.64 -7.67
CA THR A 519 6.42 -18.10 -8.97
C THR A 519 5.82 -19.17 -9.88
N TYR A 520 4.88 -18.80 -10.75
CA TYR A 520 4.23 -19.72 -11.69
C TYR A 520 5.18 -20.29 -12.77
#